data_AF-A0A6M2DJS7-F1
#
_entry.id   AF-A0A6M2DJS7-F1
#
_cell.length_a   1.000
_cell.length_b   1.000
_cell.length_c   1.000
_cell.angle_alpha   90.00
_cell.angle_beta   90.00
_cell.angle_gamma   90.00
#
_symmetry.space_group_name_H-M   'P 1'
#
loop_
_entity.id
_entity.type
_entity.pdbx_description
1 polymer ?
#
loop_
_entity_poly.entity_id
_entity_poly.type
_entity_poly.pdbx_seq_one_letter_code
_entity_poly.pdbx_strand_id
1 'polypeptide(L)'
;NQIRISLSAQKSSAMDYTKNNIICDTIKNLVGKRFYGYYPERRYVSKIQDYRDLILIDKHEEHIHKLIDKTLKTLLDQNSAALWPGMTGPKSLEAPNGYCFWVRLENAIFGHYLFRIDAVNIMGNEIVLQIKQIKRHDSTNINKSKVVQDIPQDWNEYFIQLKQSCSDNMLYFLTNVFTLTNILKASKFIFILLLYTILGGFEFIKFLGDLTIRLLKETRLFVHAATPICVACIESLTKIIGGLYILISMMFRRQEPPQRQQQRQIQYR
;
A
#
# COMPACT_ATOMS: atom_id res chain seq x y z
N ASN A 1 46.40 -25.16 44.48
CA ASN A 1 45.21 -25.26 43.60
C ASN A 1 44.39 -23.97 43.47
N GLN A 2 44.29 -23.08 44.45
CA GLN A 2 43.50 -21.84 44.30
C GLN A 2 44.11 -20.80 43.33
N ILE A 3 45.45 -20.70 43.23
CA ILE A 3 46.13 -19.75 42.33
C ILE A 3 45.98 -20.12 40.83
N ARG A 4 45.82 -21.40 40.50
CA ARG A 4 45.58 -21.84 39.10
C ARG A 4 44.17 -21.49 38.61
N ILE A 5 43.19 -21.45 39.51
CA ILE A 5 41.77 -21.21 39.20
C ILE A 5 41.52 -19.72 38.92
N SER A 6 42.18 -18.82 39.67
CA SER A 6 42.09 -17.37 39.43
C SER A 6 42.76 -16.95 38.12
N LEU A 7 43.91 -17.55 37.77
CA LEU A 7 44.58 -17.31 36.48
C LEU A 7 43.80 -17.86 35.28
N SER A 8 43.12 -19.01 35.40
CA SER A 8 42.25 -19.51 34.33
C SER A 8 40.97 -18.67 34.17
N ALA A 9 40.41 -18.14 35.25
CA ALA A 9 39.22 -17.28 35.20
C ALA A 9 39.54 -15.88 34.62
N GLN A 10 40.68 -15.28 34.99
CA GLN A 10 41.15 -14.02 34.39
C GLN A 10 41.51 -14.19 32.91
N LYS A 11 42.09 -15.34 32.52
CA LYS A 11 42.42 -15.64 31.12
C LYS A 11 41.17 -15.90 30.29
N SER A 12 40.14 -16.56 30.84
CA SER A 12 38.84 -16.74 30.18
C SER A 12 38.15 -15.39 29.96
N SER A 13 38.09 -14.55 30.99
CA SER A 13 37.47 -13.22 30.91
C SER A 13 38.18 -12.30 29.91
N ALA A 14 39.52 -12.21 29.94
CA ALA A 14 40.29 -11.40 28.99
C ALA A 14 40.19 -11.91 27.54
N MET A 15 40.11 -13.23 27.36
CA MET A 15 39.95 -13.84 26.04
C MET A 15 38.55 -13.60 25.46
N ASP A 16 37.52 -13.54 26.31
CA ASP A 16 36.15 -13.22 25.90
C ASP A 16 35.96 -11.73 25.60
N TYR A 17 36.63 -10.82 26.33
CA TYR A 17 36.67 -9.39 25.97
C TYR A 17 37.36 -9.13 24.62
N THR A 18 38.46 -9.83 24.34
CA THR A 18 39.21 -9.65 23.08
C THR A 18 38.43 -10.19 21.87
N LYS A 19 37.74 -11.32 22.03
CA LYS A 19 36.81 -11.87 21.03
C LYS A 19 35.68 -10.89 20.69
N ASN A 20 35.03 -10.36 21.73
CA ASN A 20 33.94 -9.39 21.57
C ASN A 20 34.39 -8.12 20.83
N ASN A 21 35.61 -7.65 21.07
CA ASN A 21 36.16 -6.49 20.34
C ASN A 21 36.36 -6.77 18.84
N ILE A 22 36.90 -7.94 18.48
CA ILE A 22 37.11 -8.32 17.07
C ILE A 22 35.77 -8.50 16.35
N ILE A 23 34.77 -9.08 17.01
CA ILE A 23 33.40 -9.19 16.48
C ILE A 23 32.81 -7.80 16.27
N CYS A 24 32.94 -6.92 17.26
CA CYS A 24 32.45 -5.55 17.17
C CYS A 24 33.10 -4.79 16.02
N ASP A 25 34.41 -4.92 15.81
CA ASP A 25 35.11 -4.22 14.73
C ASP A 25 34.75 -4.78 13.35
N THR A 26 34.56 -6.10 13.23
CA THR A 26 34.12 -6.73 11.99
C THR A 26 32.69 -6.31 11.63
N ILE A 27 31.81 -6.24 12.61
CA ILE A 27 30.41 -5.83 12.45
C ILE A 27 30.30 -4.33 12.15
N LYS A 28 31.12 -3.48 12.78
CA LYS A 28 31.16 -2.04 12.50
C LYS A 28 31.46 -1.73 11.04
N ASN A 29 32.18 -2.61 10.33
CA ASN A 29 32.45 -2.44 8.89
C ASN A 29 31.18 -2.49 8.01
N LEU A 30 30.05 -3.03 8.52
CA LEU A 30 28.75 -3.01 7.86
C LEU A 30 28.08 -1.63 7.94
N VAL A 31 28.39 -0.84 8.97
CA VAL A 31 27.76 0.46 9.20
C VAL A 31 28.10 1.43 8.07
N GLY A 32 27.10 2.15 7.59
CA GLY A 32 27.21 3.14 6.51
C GLY A 32 27.17 2.54 5.10
N LYS A 33 27.16 1.21 4.94
CA LYS A 33 27.05 0.58 3.63
C LYS A 33 25.63 0.69 3.08
N ARG A 34 25.55 0.88 1.76
CA ARG A 34 24.31 0.91 0.99
C ARG A 34 24.24 -0.32 0.12
N PHE A 35 23.04 -0.84 -0.07
CA PHE A 35 22.82 -2.03 -0.89
C PHE A 35 21.38 -2.07 -1.43
N TYR A 36 21.21 -2.66 -2.60
CA TYR A 36 19.91 -3.00 -3.14
C TYR A 36 19.41 -4.32 -2.57
N GLY A 37 18.15 -4.34 -2.16
CA GLY A 37 17.52 -5.54 -1.64
C GLY A 37 16.02 -5.58 -1.91
N TYR A 38 15.46 -6.76 -1.74
CA TYR A 38 14.03 -7.04 -1.82
C TYR A 38 13.52 -7.46 -0.45
N TYR A 39 12.44 -6.83 0.01
CA TYR A 39 11.73 -7.18 1.24
C TYR A 39 10.47 -7.99 0.87
N PRO A 40 10.54 -9.35 0.85
CA PRO A 40 9.42 -10.23 0.51
C PRO A 40 8.39 -10.38 1.62
N GLU A 41 8.83 -10.61 2.85
CA GLU A 41 7.96 -11.09 3.93
C GLU A 41 8.56 -10.86 5.32
N ARG A 42 7.70 -11.06 6.33
CA ARG A 42 8.06 -11.15 7.74
C ARG A 42 7.94 -12.61 8.19
N ARG A 43 8.99 -13.15 8.81
CA ARG A 43 9.05 -14.57 9.20
C ARG A 43 9.41 -14.73 10.67
N TYR A 44 8.83 -15.74 11.30
CA TYR A 44 9.13 -16.11 12.68
C TYR A 44 10.45 -16.86 12.77
N VAL A 45 11.35 -16.44 13.67
CA VAL A 45 12.66 -17.08 13.88
C VAL A 45 12.66 -17.82 15.22
N SER A 46 12.64 -19.14 15.17
CA SER A 46 12.53 -20.00 16.38
C SER A 46 13.67 -19.80 17.39
N LYS A 47 14.86 -19.41 16.94
CA LYS A 47 16.04 -19.18 17.80
C LYS A 47 15.88 -17.98 18.75
N ILE A 48 15.14 -16.96 18.33
CA ILE A 48 14.90 -15.74 19.12
C ILE A 48 13.45 -15.66 19.62
N GLN A 49 12.59 -16.56 19.13
CA GLN A 49 11.16 -16.60 19.43
C GLN A 49 10.41 -15.31 19.08
N ASP A 50 10.86 -14.61 18.03
CA ASP A 50 10.27 -13.34 17.59
C ASP A 50 10.24 -13.25 16.06
N TYR A 51 9.43 -12.32 15.55
CA TYR A 51 9.31 -12.05 14.11
C TYR A 51 10.42 -11.13 13.63
N ARG A 52 10.98 -11.46 12.46
CA ARG A 52 12.00 -10.67 11.79
C ARG A 52 11.60 -10.39 10.35
N ASP A 53 11.92 -9.18 9.92
CA ASP A 53 11.75 -8.71 8.56
C ASP A 53 12.92 -9.21 7.73
N LEU A 54 12.60 -9.98 6.69
CA LEU A 54 13.59 -10.65 5.87
C LEU A 54 13.92 -9.78 4.66
N ILE A 55 15.16 -9.31 4.54
CA ILE A 55 15.64 -8.57 3.37
C ILE A 55 16.58 -9.46 2.58
N LEU A 56 16.19 -9.80 1.35
CA LEU A 56 17.01 -10.49 0.37
C LEU A 56 17.92 -9.49 -0.32
N ILE A 57 19.22 -9.75 -0.32
CA ILE A 57 20.21 -8.88 -0.96
C ILE A 57 20.30 -9.23 -2.45
N ASP A 58 20.45 -8.22 -3.30
CA ASP A 58 20.56 -8.42 -4.74
C ASP A 58 21.84 -9.20 -5.09
N LYS A 59 21.74 -10.10 -6.07
CA LYS A 59 22.85 -10.95 -6.54
C LYS A 59 24.05 -10.16 -7.03
N HIS A 60 23.82 -8.94 -7.52
CA HIS A 60 24.86 -8.05 -8.04
C HIS A 60 25.68 -7.34 -6.94
N GLU A 61 25.25 -7.39 -5.68
CA GLU A 61 25.89 -6.70 -4.55
C GLU A 61 27.05 -7.52 -3.94
N GLU A 62 28.07 -7.83 -4.75
CA GLU A 62 29.20 -8.66 -4.34
C GLU A 62 29.96 -8.13 -3.12
N HIS A 63 30.03 -6.81 -2.94
CA HIS A 63 30.75 -6.23 -1.80
C HIS A 63 30.05 -6.54 -0.47
N ILE A 64 28.72 -6.61 -0.46
CA ILE A 64 27.96 -6.99 0.74
C ILE A 64 28.08 -8.49 0.96
N HIS A 65 28.01 -9.31 -0.08
CA HIS A 65 28.17 -10.76 0.03
C HIS A 65 29.50 -11.15 0.66
N LYS A 66 30.61 -10.57 0.17
CA LYS A 66 31.95 -10.79 0.73
C LYS A 66 32.03 -10.35 2.19
N LEU A 67 31.32 -9.29 2.56
CA LEU A 67 31.30 -8.79 3.93
C LEU A 67 30.51 -9.70 4.87
N ILE A 68 29.36 -10.23 4.43
CA ILE A 68 28.56 -11.22 5.16
C ILE A 68 29.35 -12.52 5.34
N ASP A 69 30.03 -12.99 4.30
CA ASP A 69 30.86 -14.20 4.42
C ASP A 69 32.00 -13.99 5.41
N LYS A 70 32.62 -12.81 5.40
CA LYS A 70 33.69 -12.48 6.35
C LYS A 70 33.17 -12.41 7.78
N THR A 71 32.02 -11.77 8.01
CA THR A 71 31.42 -11.66 9.35
C THR A 71 30.99 -13.03 9.85
N LEU A 72 30.33 -13.85 9.02
CA LEU A 72 29.91 -15.20 9.39
C LEU A 72 31.11 -16.10 9.70
N LYS A 73 32.18 -16.08 8.88
CA LYS A 73 33.41 -16.82 9.18
C LYS A 73 34.02 -16.41 10.52
N THR A 74 34.11 -15.11 10.77
CA THR A 74 34.64 -14.58 12.04
C THR A 74 33.80 -15.03 13.23
N LEU A 75 32.47 -15.10 13.08
CA LEU A 75 31.57 -15.57 14.13
C LEU A 75 31.68 -17.09 14.37
N LEU A 76 31.88 -17.88 13.31
CA LEU A 76 32.15 -19.32 13.42
C LEU A 76 33.50 -19.59 14.08
N ASP A 77 34.57 -18.91 13.66
CA ASP A 77 35.94 -19.09 14.16
C ASP A 77 36.04 -18.76 15.66
N GLN A 78 35.23 -17.83 16.14
CA GLN A 78 35.17 -17.45 17.55
C GLN A 78 34.22 -18.32 18.39
N ASN A 79 33.66 -19.38 17.80
CA ASN A 79 32.82 -20.38 18.46
C ASN A 79 31.63 -19.74 19.22
N SER A 80 31.09 -18.64 18.67
CA SER A 80 29.98 -17.88 19.23
C SER A 80 28.64 -18.54 18.89
N ALA A 81 28.52 -19.86 19.10
CA ALA A 81 27.34 -20.65 18.73
C ALA A 81 26.05 -20.19 19.43
N ALA A 82 26.18 -19.46 20.54
CA ALA A 82 25.05 -18.81 21.19
C ALA A 82 24.54 -17.61 20.38
N LEU A 83 25.44 -16.78 19.82
CA LEU A 83 25.11 -15.48 19.24
C LEU A 83 24.37 -15.64 17.91
N TRP A 84 23.15 -15.12 17.82
CA TRP A 84 22.41 -15.12 16.56
C TRP A 84 22.90 -13.98 15.64
N PRO A 85 23.38 -14.30 14.43
CA PRO A 85 24.11 -13.36 13.59
C PRO A 85 23.25 -12.28 12.93
N GLY A 86 21.92 -12.40 12.91
CA GLY A 86 21.03 -11.46 12.21
C GLY A 86 21.22 -11.38 10.69
N MET A 87 22.05 -12.28 10.13
CA MET A 87 22.36 -12.36 8.72
C MET A 87 22.60 -13.81 8.34
N THR A 88 22.36 -14.13 7.07
CA THR A 88 22.52 -15.51 6.62
C THR A 88 23.04 -15.57 5.19
N GLY A 89 23.91 -16.55 4.95
CA GLY A 89 24.49 -16.82 3.64
C GLY A 89 23.63 -17.75 2.78
N PRO A 90 24.02 -17.97 1.52
CA PRO A 90 23.22 -18.64 0.49
C PRO A 90 22.97 -20.13 0.74
N LYS A 91 23.69 -20.75 1.69
CA LYS A 91 23.65 -22.19 1.97
C LYS A 91 22.86 -22.56 3.23
N SER A 92 22.23 -21.59 3.91
CA SER A 92 21.47 -21.90 5.11
C SER A 92 20.10 -22.50 4.78
N LEU A 93 19.66 -23.49 5.55
CA LEU A 93 18.30 -24.02 5.46
C LEU A 93 17.20 -23.01 5.89
N GLU A 94 17.54 -22.00 6.70
CA GLU A 94 16.56 -21.11 7.33
C GLU A 94 16.15 -19.91 6.43
N ALA A 95 17.00 -19.51 5.48
CA ALA A 95 16.77 -18.39 4.57
C ALA A 95 16.35 -18.86 3.16
N PRO A 96 15.53 -18.08 2.41
CA PRO A 96 15.33 -18.34 0.99
C PRO A 96 16.65 -18.16 0.22
N ASN A 97 16.82 -18.92 -0.87
CA ASN A 97 18.02 -18.95 -1.70
C ASN A 97 18.68 -17.57 -1.89
N GLY A 98 19.79 -17.31 -1.19
CA GLY A 98 20.56 -16.07 -1.32
C GLY A 98 21.13 -15.54 0.00
N TYR A 99 21.75 -14.37 -0.06
CA TYR A 99 22.18 -13.65 1.13
C TYR A 99 21.01 -12.83 1.69
N CYS A 100 20.82 -12.88 3.01
CA CYS A 100 19.75 -12.13 3.64
C CYS A 100 20.17 -11.46 4.95
N PHE A 101 19.46 -10.39 5.27
CA PHE A 101 19.46 -9.75 6.57
C PHE A 101 18.11 -9.97 7.26
N TRP A 102 18.17 -10.27 8.55
CA TRP A 102 17.03 -10.41 9.42
C TRP A 102 16.97 -9.20 10.33
N VAL A 103 16.05 -8.29 10.06
CA VAL A 103 16.03 -6.99 10.71
C VAL A 103 14.67 -6.68 11.30
N ARG A 104 14.58 -5.54 11.99
CA ARG A 104 13.31 -4.98 12.45
C ARG A 104 13.09 -3.67 11.71
N LEU A 105 12.14 -3.66 10.78
CA LEU A 105 11.75 -2.45 10.05
C LEU A 105 10.54 -1.82 10.75
N GLU A 106 10.64 -0.53 11.08
CA GLU A 106 9.55 0.21 11.75
C GLU A 106 8.40 0.54 10.78
N ASN A 107 8.72 0.85 9.51
CA ASN A 107 7.76 1.17 8.46
C ASN A 107 7.92 0.19 7.29
N ALA A 108 7.25 -0.96 7.37
CA ALA A 108 7.46 -2.09 6.48
C ALA A 108 6.44 -2.11 5.33
N ILE A 109 6.87 -1.80 4.11
CA ILE A 109 6.09 -2.01 2.87
C ILE A 109 6.90 -2.97 1.99
N PHE A 110 6.31 -4.07 1.56
CA PHE A 110 6.98 -5.06 0.71
C PHE A 110 7.44 -4.45 -0.61
N GLY A 111 8.60 -4.89 -1.11
CA GLY A 111 9.16 -4.39 -2.37
C GLY A 111 10.67 -4.27 -2.42
N HIS A 112 11.15 -3.65 -3.49
CA HIS A 112 12.57 -3.43 -3.76
C HIS A 112 13.00 -2.03 -3.31
N TYR A 113 14.08 -1.95 -2.55
CA TYR A 113 14.56 -0.68 -2.00
C TYR A 113 16.08 -0.63 -2.00
N LEU A 114 16.58 0.61 -2.05
CA LEU A 114 17.93 0.94 -1.63
C LEU A 114 17.93 1.10 -0.11
N PHE A 115 18.66 0.22 0.55
CA PHE A 115 18.81 0.20 2.00
C PHE A 115 20.16 0.79 2.41
N ARG A 116 20.20 1.33 3.63
CA ARG A 116 21.44 1.72 4.30
C ARG A 116 21.47 1.17 5.72
N ILE A 117 22.61 0.60 6.08
CA ILE A 117 22.87 0.12 7.44
C ILE A 117 23.30 1.33 8.27
N ASP A 118 22.47 1.74 9.22
CA ASP A 118 22.70 2.94 10.03
C ASP A 118 23.47 2.64 11.31
N ALA A 119 23.14 1.52 11.95
CA ALA A 119 23.81 1.07 13.15
C ALA A 119 23.74 -0.45 13.27
N VAL A 120 24.65 -1.01 14.05
CA VAL A 120 24.56 -2.39 14.49
C VAL A 120 24.67 -2.43 16.00
N ASN A 121 23.69 -3.05 16.64
CA ASN A 121 23.61 -3.19 18.07
C ASN A 121 23.67 -4.66 18.44
N ILE A 122 24.49 -5.00 19.44
CA ILE A 122 24.51 -6.34 20.01
C ILE A 122 23.60 -6.31 21.24
N MET A 123 22.45 -6.96 21.14
CA MET A 123 21.44 -7.02 22.20
C MET A 123 21.44 -8.41 22.81
N GLY A 124 22.18 -8.57 23.91
CA GLY A 124 22.31 -9.85 24.60
C GLY A 124 22.94 -10.91 23.69
N ASN A 125 22.11 -11.78 23.14
CA ASN A 125 22.52 -12.90 22.30
C ASN A 125 22.13 -12.73 20.81
N GLU A 126 21.80 -11.52 20.39
CA GLU A 126 21.40 -11.20 19.02
C GLU A 126 22.17 -9.99 18.48
N ILE A 127 22.59 -10.07 17.21
CA ILE A 127 23.08 -8.94 16.45
C ILE A 127 21.90 -8.31 15.69
N VAL A 128 21.50 -7.11 16.11
CA VAL A 128 20.41 -6.34 15.50
C VAL A 128 20.98 -5.29 14.55
N LEU A 129 20.67 -5.42 13.26
CA LEU A 129 20.99 -4.41 12.25
C LEU A 129 19.85 -3.38 12.18
N GLN A 130 20.17 -2.11 12.41
CA GLN A 130 19.25 -1.00 12.14
C GLN A 130 19.43 -0.54 10.70
N ILE A 131 18.42 -0.83 9.88
CA ILE A 131 18.44 -0.54 8.45
C ILE A 131 17.39 0.52 8.14
N LYS A 132 17.80 1.57 7.44
CA LYS A 132 16.89 2.58 6.89
C LYS A 132 16.64 2.35 5.40
N GLN A 133 15.39 2.51 5.03
CA GLN A 133 14.96 2.58 3.63
C GLN A 133 15.26 4.00 3.11
N ILE A 134 16.07 4.11 2.05
CA ILE A 134 16.39 5.41 1.43
C ILE A 134 15.43 5.71 0.29
N LYS A 135 15.32 4.77 -0.65
CA LYS A 135 14.57 4.97 -1.89
C LYS A 135 13.98 3.66 -2.37
N ARG A 136 12.74 3.70 -2.86
CA ARG A 136 12.15 2.59 -3.60
C ARG A 136 12.89 2.41 -4.92
N HIS A 137 13.34 1.20 -5.18
CA HIS A 137 14.00 0.82 -6.42
C HIS A 137 13.03 -0.05 -7.20
N ASP A 138 12.29 0.51 -8.15
CA ASP A 138 11.49 -0.32 -9.04
C ASP A 138 12.45 -1.11 -9.95
N SER A 139 12.62 -2.39 -9.66
CA SER A 139 13.51 -3.34 -10.33
C SER A 139 13.15 -3.60 -11.80
N THR A 140 12.18 -2.88 -12.35
CA THR A 140 11.76 -2.93 -13.76
C THR A 140 12.75 -2.29 -14.75
N ASN A 141 13.92 -1.82 -14.30
CA ASN A 141 14.86 -1.08 -15.17
C ASN A 141 16.32 -1.55 -15.16
N ILE A 142 16.63 -2.79 -14.76
CA ILE A 142 18.02 -3.31 -14.89
C ILE A 142 18.38 -3.68 -16.35
N ASN A 143 17.40 -3.74 -17.27
CA ASN A 143 17.64 -3.90 -18.71
C ASN A 143 17.38 -2.64 -19.57
N LYS A 144 17.16 -1.45 -18.98
CA LYS A 144 16.87 -0.22 -19.76
C LYS A 144 18.04 0.77 -19.84
N SER A 145 19.29 0.31 -19.81
CA SER A 145 20.44 1.18 -20.08
C SER A 145 20.73 1.37 -21.59
N LYS A 146 19.93 0.83 -22.50
CA LYS A 146 20.07 1.08 -23.96
C LYS A 146 18.78 1.26 -24.77
N VAL A 147 17.60 1.39 -24.15
CA VAL A 147 16.37 1.65 -24.90
C VAL A 147 15.56 2.75 -24.20
N VAL A 148 16.02 3.98 -24.39
CA VAL A 148 15.18 5.19 -24.28
C VAL A 148 15.14 5.77 -25.69
N GLN A 149 14.18 5.28 -26.47
CA GLN A 149 13.79 5.52 -27.87
C GLN A 149 13.30 4.13 -28.31
N ASP A 150 12.03 3.75 -28.23
CA ASP A 150 10.83 4.46 -28.63
C ASP A 150 9.65 4.01 -27.75
N ILE A 151 8.67 4.89 -27.54
CA ILE A 151 7.37 4.50 -27.02
C ILE A 151 6.59 4.00 -28.25
N PRO A 152 6.27 2.70 -28.40
CA PRO A 152 5.43 2.25 -29.50
C PRO A 152 4.05 2.87 -29.32
N GLN A 153 3.62 3.65 -30.30
CA GLN A 153 2.37 4.41 -30.30
C GLN A 153 1.14 3.51 -30.54
N ASP A 154 1.28 2.19 -30.37
CA ASP A 154 0.29 1.21 -30.80
C ASP A 154 -0.19 0.33 -29.65
N TRP A 155 -1.43 0.55 -29.23
CA TRP A 155 -2.08 -0.14 -28.10
C TRP A 155 -2.17 -1.66 -28.29
N ASN A 156 -2.17 -2.12 -29.54
CA ASN A 156 -2.27 -3.54 -29.88
C ASN A 156 -1.06 -4.35 -29.39
N GLU A 157 0.15 -3.79 -29.44
CA GLU A 157 1.35 -4.48 -28.96
C GLU A 157 1.34 -4.66 -27.44
N TYR A 158 0.78 -3.69 -26.72
CA TYR A 158 0.62 -3.77 -25.26
C TYR A 158 -0.39 -4.86 -24.86
N PHE A 159 -1.52 -4.96 -25.57
CA PHE A 159 -2.52 -6.01 -25.33
C PHE A 159 -1.98 -7.41 -25.66
N ILE A 160 -1.17 -7.54 -26.71
CA ILE A 160 -0.53 -8.83 -27.06
C ILE A 160 0.48 -9.23 -25.99
N GLN A 161 1.32 -8.31 -25.51
CA GLN A 161 2.26 -8.59 -24.41
C GLN A 161 1.56 -8.90 -23.09
N LEU A 162 0.44 -8.21 -22.79
CA LEU A 162 -0.37 -8.47 -21.60
C LEU A 162 -1.04 -9.85 -21.67
N LYS A 163 -1.57 -10.23 -22.85
CA LYS A 163 -2.15 -11.55 -23.08
C LYS A 163 -1.11 -12.65 -22.93
N GLN A 164 0.09 -12.43 -23.44
CA GLN A 164 1.18 -13.40 -23.39
C GLN A 164 1.75 -13.55 -21.98
N SER A 165 2.00 -12.44 -21.27
CA SER A 165 2.40 -12.47 -19.85
C SER A 165 1.32 -13.04 -18.93
N CYS A 166 0.03 -12.83 -19.25
CA CYS A 166 -1.06 -13.43 -18.50
C CYS A 166 -1.09 -14.94 -18.72
N SER A 167 -1.01 -15.39 -19.98
CA SER A 167 -1.02 -16.81 -20.34
C SER A 167 0.12 -17.58 -19.68
N ASP A 168 1.35 -17.05 -19.74
CA ASP A 168 2.52 -17.77 -19.25
C ASP A 168 2.56 -17.85 -17.72
N ASN A 169 2.19 -16.76 -17.03
CA ASN A 169 2.06 -16.76 -15.57
C ASN A 169 0.86 -17.61 -15.12
N MET A 170 -0.23 -17.62 -15.88
CA MET A 170 -1.42 -18.39 -15.59
C MET A 170 -1.18 -19.88 -15.82
N LEU A 171 -0.43 -20.31 -16.84
CA LEU A 171 -0.04 -21.71 -17.04
C LEU A 171 0.88 -22.24 -15.93
N TYR A 172 1.85 -21.43 -15.49
CA TYR A 172 2.71 -21.78 -14.35
C TYR A 172 1.92 -21.86 -13.04
N PHE A 173 0.97 -20.94 -12.83
CA PHE A 173 0.08 -20.97 -11.67
C PHE A 173 -0.89 -22.16 -11.74
N LEU A 174 -1.48 -22.46 -12.90
CA LEU A 174 -2.39 -23.59 -13.10
C LEU A 174 -1.67 -24.90 -12.81
N THR A 175 -0.47 -25.10 -13.32
CA THR A 175 0.26 -26.36 -13.13
C THR A 175 0.76 -26.57 -11.70
N ASN A 176 1.19 -25.51 -11.01
CA ASN A 176 1.70 -25.63 -9.62
C ASN A 176 0.63 -25.49 -8.54
N VAL A 177 -0.52 -24.85 -8.82
CA VAL A 177 -1.60 -24.64 -7.84
C VAL A 177 -2.70 -25.71 -7.96
N PHE A 178 -2.87 -26.37 -9.11
CA PHE A 178 -3.76 -27.54 -9.27
C PHE A 178 -3.18 -28.81 -8.62
N THR A 179 -3.06 -28.81 -7.30
CA THR A 179 -3.01 -30.07 -6.53
C THR A 179 -4.41 -30.37 -5.99
N LEU A 180 -4.82 -31.65 -5.97
CA LEU A 180 -6.16 -32.07 -5.53
C LEU A 180 -6.51 -31.58 -4.11
N THR A 181 -5.49 -31.47 -3.25
CA THR A 181 -5.60 -30.94 -1.89
C THR A 181 -5.91 -29.45 -1.88
N ASN A 182 -5.30 -28.67 -2.78
CA ASN A 182 -5.57 -27.25 -2.94
C ASN A 182 -6.96 -27.00 -3.52
N ILE A 183 -7.40 -27.82 -4.48
CA ILE A 183 -8.75 -27.72 -5.08
C ILE A 183 -9.84 -27.98 -4.04
N LEU A 184 -9.68 -29.01 -3.19
CA LEU A 184 -10.64 -29.28 -2.13
C LEU A 184 -10.70 -28.15 -1.09
N LYS A 185 -9.55 -27.58 -0.71
CA LYS A 185 -9.50 -26.42 0.19
C LYS A 185 -10.11 -25.16 -0.45
N ALA A 186 -9.80 -24.91 -1.73
CA ALA A 186 -10.34 -23.80 -2.49
C ALA A 186 -11.86 -23.93 -2.68
N SER A 187 -12.37 -25.14 -2.95
CA SER A 187 -13.81 -25.40 -3.06
C SER A 187 -14.55 -25.09 -1.75
N LYS A 188 -14.00 -25.55 -0.60
CA LYS A 188 -14.54 -25.19 0.73
C LYS A 188 -14.55 -23.68 0.97
N PHE A 189 -13.45 -23.00 0.60
CA PHE A 189 -13.36 -21.54 0.71
C PHE A 189 -14.39 -20.84 -0.18
N ILE A 190 -14.55 -21.26 -1.43
CA ILE A 190 -15.52 -20.70 -2.38
C ILE A 190 -16.95 -20.88 -1.86
N PHE A 191 -17.27 -22.05 -1.28
CA PHE A 191 -18.58 -22.30 -0.71
C PHE A 191 -18.88 -21.35 0.45
N ILE A 192 -17.92 -21.18 1.37
CA ILE A 192 -18.04 -20.24 2.48
C ILE A 192 -18.18 -18.80 1.96
N LEU A 193 -17.37 -18.41 0.98
CA LEU A 193 -17.39 -17.09 0.38
C LEU A 193 -18.73 -16.79 -0.30
N LEU A 194 -19.30 -17.76 -1.03
CA LEU A 194 -20.64 -17.62 -1.62
C LEU A 194 -21.70 -17.43 -0.54
N LEU A 195 -21.66 -18.22 0.52
CA LEU A 195 -22.63 -18.12 1.63
C LEU A 195 -22.57 -16.75 2.30
N TYR A 196 -21.38 -16.25 2.62
CA TYR A 196 -21.21 -14.92 3.20
C TYR A 196 -21.53 -13.79 2.22
N THR A 197 -21.30 -13.97 0.92
CA THR A 197 -21.68 -12.98 -0.11
C THR A 197 -23.19 -12.86 -0.21
N ILE A 198 -23.91 -13.99 -0.15
CA ILE A 198 -25.37 -14.01 -0.15
C ILE A 198 -25.90 -13.35 1.13
N LEU A 199 -25.40 -13.74 2.30
CA LEU A 199 -25.80 -13.16 3.58
C LEU A 199 -25.52 -11.66 3.64
N GLY A 200 -24.31 -11.26 3.26
CA GLY A 200 -23.91 -9.86 3.17
C GLY A 200 -24.74 -9.08 2.15
N GLY A 201 -25.11 -9.72 1.03
CA GLY A 201 -26.01 -9.16 0.04
C GLY A 201 -27.40 -8.89 0.60
N PHE A 202 -27.98 -9.82 1.37
CA PHE A 202 -29.26 -9.60 2.03
C PHE A 202 -29.23 -8.43 3.01
N GLU A 203 -28.20 -8.35 3.85
CA GLU A 203 -28.04 -7.23 4.79
C GLU A 203 -27.77 -5.90 4.07
N PHE A 204 -27.02 -5.93 2.97
CA PHE A 204 -26.76 -4.76 2.14
C PHE A 204 -28.04 -4.25 1.47
N ILE A 205 -28.91 -5.14 0.98
CA ILE A 205 -30.21 -4.75 0.40
C ILE A 205 -31.11 -4.12 1.47
N LYS A 206 -31.17 -4.69 2.68
CA LYS A 206 -31.92 -4.09 3.80
C LYS A 206 -31.40 -2.69 4.11
N PHE A 207 -30.08 -2.56 4.24
CA PHE A 207 -29.43 -1.27 4.49
C PHE A 207 -29.74 -0.24 3.40
N LEU A 208 -29.66 -0.64 2.12
CA LEU A 208 -30.03 0.22 1.00
C LEU A 208 -31.51 0.60 1.02
N GLY A 209 -32.40 -0.33 1.41
CA GLY A 209 -33.82 -0.07 1.58
C GLY A 209 -34.07 1.02 2.63
N ASP A 210 -33.48 0.86 3.82
CA ASP A 210 -33.60 1.85 4.90
C ASP A 210 -33.01 3.20 4.52
N LEU A 211 -31.85 3.21 3.86
CA LEU A 211 -31.22 4.42 3.33
C LEU A 211 -32.12 5.11 2.30
N THR A 212 -32.72 4.34 1.38
CA THR A 212 -33.59 4.87 0.33
C THR A 212 -34.86 5.47 0.93
N ILE A 213 -35.48 4.80 1.91
CA ILE A 213 -36.66 5.32 2.61
C ILE A 213 -36.32 6.62 3.34
N ARG A 214 -35.17 6.67 4.03
CA ARG A 214 -34.71 7.89 4.70
C ARG A 214 -34.45 9.01 3.69
N LEU A 215 -33.74 8.72 2.61
CA LEU A 215 -33.47 9.71 1.55
C LEU A 215 -34.77 10.23 0.92
N LEU A 216 -35.75 9.35 0.70
CA LEU A 216 -37.05 9.73 0.16
C LEU A 216 -37.83 10.65 1.11
N LYS A 217 -37.74 10.43 2.42
CA LYS A 217 -38.37 11.29 3.43
C LYS A 217 -37.74 12.68 3.43
N GLU A 218 -36.42 12.75 3.47
CA GLU A 218 -35.67 14.01 3.47
C GLU A 218 -35.84 14.78 2.16
N THR A 219 -35.83 14.09 1.01
CA THR A 219 -36.10 14.73 -0.29
C THR A 219 -37.54 15.19 -0.41
N ARG A 220 -38.53 14.46 0.12
CA ARG A 220 -39.91 14.92 0.18
C ARG A 220 -40.04 16.20 1.00
N LEU A 221 -39.39 16.27 2.17
CA LEU A 221 -39.38 17.47 3.00
C LEU A 221 -38.73 18.64 2.25
N PHE A 222 -37.61 18.39 1.59
CA PHE A 222 -36.91 19.38 0.76
C PHE A 222 -37.80 19.88 -0.38
N VAL A 223 -38.43 18.98 -1.14
CA VAL A 223 -39.33 19.35 -2.25
C VAL A 223 -40.52 20.14 -1.71
N HIS A 224 -41.15 19.70 -0.63
CA HIS A 224 -42.26 20.43 -0.01
C HIS A 224 -41.87 21.85 0.42
N ALA A 225 -40.65 22.05 0.93
CA ALA A 225 -40.12 23.37 1.26
C ALA A 225 -39.75 24.18 0.00
N ALA A 226 -39.21 23.53 -1.04
CA ALA A 226 -38.74 24.17 -2.25
C ALA A 226 -39.86 24.56 -3.22
N THR A 227 -40.97 23.81 -3.28
CA THR A 227 -42.09 24.08 -4.19
C THR A 227 -42.64 25.51 -4.09
N PRO A 228 -43.01 26.05 -2.91
CA PRO A 228 -43.52 27.41 -2.83
C PRO A 228 -42.46 28.46 -3.23
N ILE A 229 -41.18 28.21 -2.96
CA ILE A 229 -40.08 29.10 -3.36
C ILE A 229 -39.97 29.13 -4.88
N CYS A 230 -39.96 27.97 -5.53
CA CYS A 230 -39.91 27.87 -6.99
C CYS A 230 -41.13 28.52 -7.66
N VAL A 231 -42.34 28.29 -7.12
CA VAL A 231 -43.57 28.91 -7.63
C VAL A 231 -43.51 30.43 -7.50
N ALA A 232 -43.09 30.95 -6.35
CA ALA A 232 -42.92 32.40 -6.14
C ALA A 232 -41.88 33.00 -7.09
N CYS A 233 -40.76 32.31 -7.34
CA CYS A 233 -39.77 32.74 -8.32
C CYS A 233 -40.35 32.82 -9.74
N ILE A 234 -41.08 31.79 -10.18
CA ILE A 234 -41.73 31.76 -11.50
C ILE A 234 -42.74 32.91 -11.63
N GLU A 235 -43.56 33.15 -10.60
CA GLU A 235 -44.52 34.27 -10.60
C GLU A 235 -43.81 35.63 -10.68
N SER A 236 -42.70 35.81 -9.95
CA SER A 236 -41.93 37.05 -9.99
C SER A 236 -41.35 37.30 -11.38
N LEU A 237 -40.78 36.29 -12.02
CA LEU A 237 -40.26 36.37 -13.38
C LEU A 237 -41.37 36.67 -14.38
N THR A 238 -42.51 36.01 -14.24
CA THR A 238 -43.68 36.25 -15.09
C THR A 238 -44.16 37.70 -14.98
N LYS A 239 -44.17 38.27 -13.77
CA LYS A 239 -44.51 39.69 -13.53
C LYS A 239 -43.47 40.64 -14.11
N ILE A 240 -42.18 40.33 -13.99
CA ILE A 240 -41.10 41.16 -14.57
C ILE A 240 -41.22 41.19 -16.10
N ILE A 241 -41.35 40.02 -16.73
CA ILE A 241 -41.48 39.90 -18.19
C ILE A 241 -42.78 40.54 -18.67
N GLY A 242 -43.91 40.28 -17.99
CA GLY A 242 -45.20 40.88 -18.31
C GLY A 242 -45.20 42.40 -18.17
N GLY A 243 -44.58 42.94 -17.10
CA GLY A 243 -44.42 44.37 -16.90
C GLY A 243 -43.55 45.02 -17.98
N LEU A 244 -42.43 44.39 -18.35
CA LEU A 244 -41.60 44.81 -19.48
C LEU A 244 -42.37 44.82 -20.80
N TYR A 245 -43.16 43.78 -21.07
CA TYR A 245 -43.99 43.71 -22.28
C TYR A 245 -45.01 44.85 -22.32
N ILE A 246 -45.69 45.14 -21.20
CA ILE A 246 -46.62 46.27 -21.11
C ILE A 246 -45.91 47.59 -21.35
N LEU A 247 -44.76 47.83 -20.71
CA LEU A 247 -43.95 49.04 -20.90
C LEU A 247 -43.58 49.25 -22.38
N ILE A 248 -43.10 48.20 -23.04
CA ILE A 248 -42.79 48.22 -24.47
C ILE A 248 -44.05 48.53 -25.27
N SER A 249 -45.18 47.86 -24.97
CA SER A 249 -46.45 48.08 -25.67
C SER A 249 -46.96 49.53 -25.53
N MET A 250 -46.77 50.17 -24.38
CA MET A 250 -47.16 51.57 -24.16
C MET A 250 -46.25 52.55 -24.90
N MET A 251 -44.96 52.26 -25.00
CA MET A 251 -44.02 53.08 -25.78
C MET A 251 -44.39 53.15 -27.26
N PHE A 252 -44.93 52.05 -27.82
CA PHE A 252 -45.35 51.99 -29.23
C PHE A 252 -46.81 52.37 -29.47
N ARG A 253 -47.62 52.52 -28.42
CA ARG A 253 -49.03 52.89 -28.55
C ARG A 253 -49.15 54.40 -28.77
N ARG A 254 -49.49 54.82 -29.99
CA ARG A 254 -49.96 56.20 -30.25
C ARG A 254 -51.21 56.48 -29.41
N GLN A 255 -51.22 57.62 -28.72
CA GLN A 255 -52.36 58.09 -27.93
C GLN A 255 -53.57 58.32 -28.85
N GLU A 256 -54.55 57.43 -28.82
CA GLU A 256 -55.88 57.75 -29.34
C GLU A 256 -56.69 58.47 -28.25
N PRO A 257 -57.46 59.53 -28.58
CA PRO A 257 -58.14 60.35 -27.60
C PRO A 257 -59.26 59.57 -26.87
N PRO A 258 -59.54 59.90 -25.59
CA PRO A 258 -60.48 59.15 -24.77
C PRO A 258 -61.93 59.30 -25.29
N GLN A 259 -62.59 58.16 -25.54
CA GLN A 259 -64.02 58.12 -25.82
C GLN A 259 -64.81 58.43 -24.54
N ARG A 260 -65.52 59.57 -24.52
CA ARG A 260 -66.43 59.97 -23.43
C ARG A 260 -67.55 58.94 -23.28
N GLN A 261 -67.64 58.31 -22.13
CA GLN A 261 -68.77 57.47 -21.74
C GLN A 261 -70.02 58.35 -21.59
N GLN A 262 -71.02 58.13 -22.44
CA GLN A 262 -72.34 58.74 -22.29
C GLN A 262 -73.01 58.22 -21.01
N GLN A 263 -73.23 59.13 -20.07
CA GLN A 263 -74.05 58.90 -18.88
C GLN A 263 -75.47 58.49 -19.32
N ARG A 264 -75.84 57.23 -19.04
CA ARG A 264 -77.25 56.81 -19.15
C ARG A 264 -78.04 57.53 -18.06
N GLN A 265 -78.89 58.47 -18.45
CA GLN A 265 -79.90 59.03 -17.57
C GLN A 265 -80.97 57.96 -17.31
N ILE A 266 -81.21 57.65 -16.04
CA ILE A 266 -82.28 56.77 -15.58
C ILE A 266 -83.55 57.62 -15.50
N GLN A 267 -84.51 57.34 -16.38
CA GLN A 267 -85.81 58.00 -16.42
C GLN A 267 -86.78 57.23 -15.50
N TYR A 268 -87.18 57.83 -14.38
CA TYR A 268 -88.26 57.32 -13.55
C TYR A 268 -89.61 57.66 -14.20
N ARG A 269 -90.46 56.66 -14.41
CA ARG A 269 -91.89 56.82 -14.68
C ARG A 269 -92.64 55.72 -13.95
#